data_AF-A0A955YIB6-F1
#
_entry.id   AF-A0A955YIB6-F1
#
_cell.length_a   1.000
_cell.length_b   1.000
_cell.length_c   1.000
_cell.angle_alpha   90.00
_cell.angle_beta   90.00
_cell.angle_gamma   90.00
#
_symmetry.space_group_name_H-M   'P 1'
#
loop_
_entity.id
_entity.type
_entity.pdbx_description
1 polymer ?
#
loop_
_entity_poly.entity_id
_entity_poly.type
_entity_poly.pdbx_seq_one_letter_code
_entity_poly.pdbx_strand_id
1 'polypeptide(L)'
;TGVDCGGTVCGVCPTCTDGTQNGDETGVDCGGTVCSACPTGYSGSGETGCSDVDECATNNGGCDPLTACTNTVGSRTCGACPGGYSGDGATGCVDIDECATNNGGCGALRDCINSTGSSSCTACPNGTSDDGMGGCTINQSTRMFVTSGTYQANLGGVDGADARCQASATAASLPGTWRAWISDQLGNSPAANLLHYDHPYLRVDGQVIARSWTDLTDGTIRAPINITEDGMLATGQLLVTSGTNADGTMATVPFGQLCGNWTNTSHGEIGVAGGTNNVDVSWSNLGTYFCDREGFRLYCVEYSDPCETDNGGCDVLTTCTNTLAGAVCGACPSGYAGDGLMGCVDIDECAANACGALRDCTNSPGSFSCTPCPNGTSDDGMGGCTINQSTRVFVTSGTYQANLGGVAGADAICQSSAMAQGLGGSWSAWLSDQLGNSPSVNFTHHDHPYVRVDGQVVARSWTDLTSGGIRARIDVMENGAQATGQFLVTSGTNADGTMATVPFGQLCGNWTNTSSGEIGVAGGMTSVDVSWSNLGTYFCNREGFRLYCFED
;
A
#
# COMPACT_ATOMS: atom_id res chain seq x y z
N THR A 1 -43.04 -70.48 -67.70
CA THR A 1 -43.56 -69.90 -68.95
C THR A 1 -43.70 -68.41 -68.77
N GLY A 2 -43.10 -67.61 -69.65
CA GLY A 2 -43.39 -66.18 -69.79
C GLY A 2 -42.42 -65.24 -69.08
N VAL A 3 -41.35 -64.84 -69.76
CA VAL A 3 -40.90 -63.45 -69.69
C VAL A 3 -41.20 -62.88 -71.06
N ASP A 4 -42.19 -61.98 -71.11
CA ASP A 4 -42.87 -61.44 -72.30
C ASP A 4 -42.33 -60.03 -72.62
N CYS A 5 -41.03 -59.94 -72.87
CA CYS A 5 -40.42 -58.72 -73.37
C CYS A 5 -39.16 -59.07 -74.18
N GLY A 6 -38.80 -58.25 -75.17
CA GLY A 6 -37.59 -58.44 -75.99
C GLY A 6 -37.76 -59.17 -77.34
N GLY A 7 -39.00 -59.38 -77.84
CA GLY A 7 -39.25 -59.89 -79.20
C GLY A 7 -39.53 -58.78 -80.21
N THR A 8 -39.43 -59.07 -81.51
CA THR A 8 -39.65 -58.09 -82.63
C THR A 8 -41.04 -57.45 -82.69
N VAL A 9 -41.99 -57.90 -81.85
CA VAL A 9 -43.35 -57.37 -81.73
C VAL A 9 -43.65 -56.83 -80.31
N CYS A 10 -42.75 -57.01 -79.34
CA CYS A 10 -42.91 -56.52 -77.98
C CYS A 10 -42.07 -55.26 -77.75
N GLY A 11 -42.55 -54.34 -76.91
CA GLY A 11 -41.75 -53.20 -76.46
C GLY A 11 -40.46 -53.65 -75.76
N VAL A 12 -39.45 -52.78 -75.78
CA VAL A 12 -38.20 -53.00 -75.03
C VAL A 12 -38.55 -53.31 -73.57
N CYS A 13 -37.92 -54.35 -73.00
CA CYS A 13 -38.09 -54.63 -71.57
C CYS A 13 -37.76 -53.37 -70.77
N PRO A 14 -38.52 -53.04 -69.70
CA PRO A 14 -38.11 -52.02 -68.74
C PRO A 14 -36.70 -52.36 -68.29
N THR A 15 -35.80 -51.40 -68.46
CA THR A 15 -34.43 -51.52 -67.98
C THR A 15 -34.25 -50.43 -66.97
N CYS A 16 -33.53 -50.74 -65.91
CA CYS A 16 -33.28 -49.77 -64.85
C CYS A 16 -32.65 -48.45 -65.35
N THR A 17 -32.06 -48.40 -66.57
CA THR A 17 -31.38 -47.22 -67.14
C THR A 17 -32.24 -46.42 -68.14
N ASP A 18 -33.57 -46.44 -68.03
CA ASP A 18 -34.46 -45.82 -69.03
C ASP A 18 -35.00 -44.43 -68.66
N GLY A 19 -34.65 -43.89 -67.49
CA GLY A 19 -35.04 -42.56 -67.05
C GLY A 19 -36.46 -42.49 -66.50
N THR A 20 -37.10 -43.64 -66.24
CA THR A 20 -38.46 -43.72 -65.72
C THR A 20 -38.58 -44.72 -64.58
N GLN A 21 -39.30 -44.38 -63.51
CA GLN A 21 -39.57 -45.31 -62.40
C GLN A 21 -40.59 -46.39 -62.84
N ASN A 22 -40.13 -47.55 -63.34
CA ASN A 22 -41.01 -48.58 -63.93
C ASN A 22 -40.62 -50.06 -63.65
N GLY A 23 -41.31 -50.72 -62.71
CA GLY A 23 -40.97 -52.08 -62.33
C GLY A 23 -41.04 -52.25 -60.82
N ASP A 24 -39.98 -52.80 -60.20
CA ASP A 24 -39.87 -52.93 -58.74
C ASP A 24 -39.02 -51.82 -58.10
N GLU A 25 -38.79 -50.70 -58.81
CA GLU A 25 -37.96 -49.61 -58.33
C GLU A 25 -38.61 -48.73 -57.26
N THR A 26 -37.81 -48.37 -56.26
CA THR A 26 -38.23 -47.48 -55.18
C THR A 26 -37.97 -45.99 -55.49
N GLY A 27 -37.15 -45.70 -56.52
CA GLY A 27 -36.94 -44.37 -57.11
C GLY A 27 -36.77 -44.46 -58.63
N VAL A 28 -36.68 -43.32 -59.32
CA VAL A 28 -36.42 -43.28 -60.78
C VAL A 28 -35.05 -43.92 -61.03
N ASP A 29 -35.06 -45.05 -61.73
CA ASP A 29 -33.88 -45.87 -62.05
C ASP A 29 -33.15 -46.46 -60.81
N CYS A 30 -33.79 -46.58 -59.62
CA CYS A 30 -33.08 -47.07 -58.41
C CYS A 30 -33.90 -47.85 -57.36
N GLY A 31 -33.25 -48.83 -56.74
CA GLY A 31 -33.83 -49.73 -55.74
C GLY A 31 -34.75 -50.80 -56.35
N GLY A 32 -35.15 -51.79 -55.57
CA GLY A 32 -35.80 -53.01 -56.10
C GLY A 32 -34.87 -54.22 -56.07
N THR A 33 -35.35 -55.38 -56.53
CA THR A 33 -34.55 -56.61 -56.62
C THR A 33 -33.68 -56.68 -57.87
N VAL A 34 -33.99 -55.85 -58.89
CA VAL A 34 -33.30 -55.84 -60.18
C VAL A 34 -32.37 -54.61 -60.33
N CYS A 35 -32.68 -53.47 -59.68
CA CYS A 35 -31.88 -52.24 -59.76
C CYS A 35 -31.12 -51.98 -58.45
N SER A 36 -29.81 -51.73 -58.54
CA SER A 36 -28.94 -51.64 -57.36
C SER A 36 -29.09 -50.29 -56.65
N ALA A 37 -29.43 -50.30 -55.37
CA ALA A 37 -29.42 -49.09 -54.54
C ALA A 37 -27.97 -48.61 -54.29
N CYS A 38 -27.78 -47.31 -54.05
CA CYS A 38 -26.48 -46.80 -53.61
C CYS A 38 -26.10 -47.42 -52.25
N PRO A 39 -24.79 -47.74 -52.03
CA PRO A 39 -24.31 -48.18 -50.73
C PRO A 39 -24.62 -47.15 -49.63
N THR A 40 -24.72 -47.61 -48.38
CA THR A 40 -24.82 -46.72 -47.21
C THR A 40 -23.68 -45.70 -47.21
N GLY A 41 -23.99 -44.44 -46.91
CA GLY A 41 -23.04 -43.31 -46.99
C GLY A 41 -23.01 -42.60 -48.37
N TYR A 42 -23.86 -43.03 -49.31
CA TYR A 42 -23.97 -42.39 -50.64
C TYR A 42 -25.42 -42.04 -50.98
N SER A 43 -25.57 -41.05 -51.86
CA SER A 43 -26.84 -40.58 -52.41
C SER A 43 -26.82 -40.63 -53.94
N GLY A 44 -27.99 -40.81 -54.55
CA GLY A 44 -28.15 -40.89 -56.01
C GLY A 44 -28.99 -42.09 -56.45
N SER A 45 -29.07 -42.29 -57.77
CA SER A 45 -29.87 -43.34 -58.40
C SER A 45 -29.14 -44.67 -58.57
N GLY A 46 -27.90 -44.83 -58.10
CA GLY A 46 -27.16 -46.11 -58.23
C GLY A 46 -26.65 -46.42 -59.63
N GLU A 47 -27.33 -45.95 -60.68
CA GLU A 47 -27.05 -46.33 -62.07
C GLU A 47 -26.29 -45.28 -62.88
N THR A 48 -26.52 -43.98 -62.62
CA THR A 48 -25.70 -42.89 -63.19
C THR A 48 -24.50 -42.53 -62.31
N GLY A 49 -24.29 -43.29 -61.22
CA GLY A 49 -23.25 -43.07 -60.23
C GLY A 49 -23.81 -42.64 -58.87
N CYS A 50 -23.15 -43.09 -57.81
CA CYS A 50 -23.43 -42.68 -56.43
C CYS A 50 -22.49 -41.53 -56.05
N SER A 51 -23.04 -40.48 -55.45
CA SER A 51 -22.27 -39.39 -54.88
C SER A 51 -22.16 -39.58 -53.38
N ASP A 52 -20.98 -39.34 -52.85
CA ASP A 52 -20.71 -39.37 -51.42
C ASP A 52 -21.65 -38.43 -50.65
N VAL A 53 -22.23 -38.90 -49.55
CA VAL A 53 -23.01 -38.04 -48.65
C VAL A 53 -22.07 -37.42 -47.65
N ASP A 54 -22.00 -36.10 -47.64
CA ASP A 54 -21.29 -35.40 -46.57
C ASP A 54 -22.12 -35.44 -45.28
N GLU A 55 -21.88 -36.46 -44.44
CA GLU A 55 -22.58 -36.55 -43.15
C GLU A 55 -22.16 -35.42 -42.20
N CYS A 56 -20.96 -34.85 -42.36
CA CYS A 56 -20.47 -33.75 -41.53
C CYS A 56 -21.28 -32.45 -41.74
N ALA A 57 -21.90 -32.28 -42.91
CA ALA A 57 -22.77 -31.15 -43.21
C ALA A 57 -24.01 -31.05 -42.30
N THR A 58 -24.39 -32.14 -41.63
CA THR A 58 -25.55 -32.18 -40.72
C THR A 58 -25.11 -32.57 -39.30
N ASN A 59 -25.39 -31.72 -38.31
CA ASN A 59 -25.10 -31.96 -36.89
C ASN A 59 -23.66 -32.44 -36.62
N ASN A 60 -22.66 -31.91 -37.34
CA ASN A 60 -21.25 -32.34 -37.24
C ASN A 60 -21.07 -33.85 -37.42
N GLY A 61 -21.89 -34.48 -38.27
CA GLY A 61 -21.96 -35.94 -38.42
C GLY A 61 -22.54 -36.68 -37.21
N GLY A 62 -22.73 -36.04 -36.06
CA GLY A 62 -22.88 -36.71 -34.76
C GLY A 62 -21.53 -37.04 -34.13
N CYS A 63 -20.49 -36.27 -34.40
CA CYS A 63 -19.28 -36.21 -33.56
C CYS A 63 -19.54 -35.34 -32.33
N ASP A 64 -18.72 -35.52 -31.29
CA ASP A 64 -18.75 -34.68 -30.10
C ASP A 64 -18.52 -33.19 -30.48
N PRO A 65 -19.23 -32.22 -29.87
CA PRO A 65 -19.07 -30.79 -30.18
C PRO A 65 -17.65 -30.24 -30.06
N LEU A 66 -16.79 -30.86 -29.25
CA LEU A 66 -15.38 -30.48 -29.09
C LEU A 66 -14.47 -31.02 -30.19
N THR A 67 -15.00 -31.83 -31.11
CA THR A 67 -14.24 -32.48 -32.19
C THR A 67 -14.78 -32.11 -33.57
N ALA A 68 -13.90 -32.09 -34.56
CA ALA A 68 -14.29 -31.85 -35.95
C ALA A 68 -14.62 -33.16 -36.65
N CYS A 69 -15.75 -33.19 -37.38
CA CYS A 69 -16.08 -34.25 -38.31
C CYS A 69 -15.28 -34.06 -39.62
N THR A 70 -14.68 -35.14 -40.12
CA THR A 70 -14.05 -35.19 -41.44
C THR A 70 -14.82 -36.17 -42.32
N ASN A 71 -15.40 -35.63 -43.40
CA ASN A 71 -16.13 -36.45 -44.37
C ASN A 71 -15.16 -37.33 -45.16
N THR A 72 -15.51 -38.59 -45.35
CA THR A 72 -14.70 -39.58 -46.07
C THR A 72 -15.57 -40.30 -47.09
N VAL A 73 -14.96 -40.86 -48.13
CA VAL A 73 -15.74 -41.50 -49.19
C VAL A 73 -16.51 -42.72 -48.63
N GLY A 74 -17.83 -42.59 -48.50
CA GLY A 74 -18.79 -43.57 -48.00
C GLY A 74 -19.02 -43.58 -46.49
N SER A 75 -18.50 -42.61 -45.73
CA SER A 75 -18.67 -42.50 -44.28
C SER A 75 -18.12 -41.17 -43.75
N ARG A 76 -18.22 -40.94 -42.45
CA ARG A 76 -17.49 -39.90 -41.73
C ARG A 76 -16.48 -40.46 -40.73
N THR A 77 -15.52 -39.63 -40.32
CA THR A 77 -14.65 -39.86 -39.16
C THR A 77 -14.71 -38.68 -38.19
N CYS A 78 -14.64 -38.95 -36.89
CA CYS A 78 -14.52 -37.90 -35.87
C CYS A 78 -13.06 -37.70 -35.49
N GLY A 79 -12.68 -36.44 -35.27
CA GLY A 79 -11.38 -36.10 -34.72
C GLY A 79 -11.19 -36.65 -33.30
N ALA A 80 -9.93 -36.78 -32.86
CA ALA A 80 -9.62 -37.09 -31.48
C ALA A 80 -10.05 -35.94 -30.55
N CYS A 81 -10.31 -36.26 -29.28
CA CYS A 81 -10.59 -35.25 -28.26
C CYS A 81 -9.43 -34.25 -28.14
N PRO A 82 -9.71 -32.95 -27.93
CA PRO A 82 -8.69 -31.95 -27.66
C PRO A 82 -7.84 -32.30 -26.43
N GLY A 83 -6.65 -31.71 -26.32
CA GLY A 83 -5.82 -31.84 -25.12
C GLY A 83 -6.59 -31.40 -23.86
N GLY A 84 -6.42 -32.12 -22.75
CA GLY A 84 -7.21 -31.95 -21.52
C GLY A 84 -8.51 -32.76 -21.49
N TYR A 85 -8.83 -33.52 -22.56
CA TYR A 85 -10.02 -34.36 -22.63
C TYR A 85 -9.66 -35.81 -22.99
N SER A 86 -10.44 -36.75 -22.50
CA SER A 86 -10.37 -38.18 -22.86
C SER A 86 -11.67 -38.61 -23.55
N GLY A 87 -11.59 -39.60 -24.44
CA GLY A 87 -12.72 -40.08 -25.22
C GLY A 87 -12.34 -40.44 -26.65
N ASP A 88 -13.33 -40.87 -27.44
CA ASP A 88 -13.17 -41.28 -28.84
C ASP A 88 -13.60 -40.19 -29.85
N GLY A 89 -14.09 -39.04 -29.36
CA GLY A 89 -14.61 -37.94 -30.18
C GLY A 89 -15.92 -38.22 -30.91
N ALA A 90 -16.43 -39.46 -30.85
CA ALA A 90 -17.67 -39.88 -31.50
C ALA A 90 -18.82 -40.05 -30.50
N THR A 91 -18.54 -40.60 -29.31
CA THR A 91 -19.51 -40.85 -28.23
C THR A 91 -19.41 -39.87 -27.08
N GLY A 92 -18.33 -39.07 -27.04
CA GLY A 92 -18.19 -37.93 -26.13
C GLY A 92 -16.75 -37.66 -25.73
N CYS A 93 -16.40 -36.39 -25.50
CA CYS A 93 -15.15 -35.99 -24.85
C CYS A 93 -15.42 -35.57 -23.41
N VAL A 94 -14.76 -36.23 -22.45
CA VAL A 94 -14.86 -35.91 -21.02
C VAL A 94 -13.58 -35.26 -20.53
N ASP A 95 -13.74 -34.24 -19.70
CA ASP A 95 -12.65 -33.53 -19.05
C ASP A 95 -11.74 -34.51 -18.28
N ILE A 96 -10.43 -34.36 -18.43
CA ILE A 96 -9.45 -35.10 -17.63
C ILE A 96 -9.25 -34.31 -16.34
N ASP A 97 -9.60 -34.92 -15.20
CA ASP A 97 -9.20 -34.35 -13.91
C ASP A 97 -7.71 -34.60 -13.68
N GLU A 98 -6.87 -33.65 -14.12
CA GLU A 98 -5.42 -33.76 -13.92
C GLU A 98 -5.04 -33.65 -12.43
N CYS A 99 -5.87 -33.02 -11.61
CA CYS A 99 -5.63 -32.89 -10.17
C CYS A 99 -5.74 -34.22 -9.44
N ALA A 100 -6.53 -35.17 -9.97
CA ALA A 100 -6.65 -36.52 -9.43
C ALA A 100 -5.32 -37.32 -9.47
N THR A 101 -4.36 -36.90 -10.30
CA THR A 101 -3.05 -37.57 -10.42
C THR A 101 -1.93 -36.60 -10.07
N ASN A 102 -1.12 -36.95 -9.05
CA ASN A 102 0.05 -36.17 -8.65
C ASN A 102 -0.22 -34.65 -8.49
N ASN A 103 -1.40 -34.29 -7.98
CA ASN A 103 -1.82 -32.90 -7.77
C ASN A 103 -1.64 -32.02 -9.03
N GLY A 104 -1.92 -32.55 -10.22
CA GLY A 104 -1.77 -31.83 -11.50
C GLY A 104 -0.34 -31.35 -11.80
N GLY A 105 0.68 -31.89 -11.10
CA GLY A 105 2.06 -31.41 -11.19
C GLY A 105 2.37 -30.16 -10.34
N CYS A 106 1.41 -29.68 -9.54
CA CYS A 106 1.62 -28.56 -8.63
C CYS A 106 2.54 -28.97 -7.45
N GLY A 107 3.47 -28.09 -7.08
CA GLY A 107 4.36 -28.30 -5.93
C GLY A 107 3.58 -28.42 -4.61
N ALA A 108 4.20 -28.97 -3.56
CA ALA A 108 3.53 -29.28 -2.29
C ALA A 108 2.81 -28.09 -1.60
N LEU A 109 3.27 -26.87 -1.88
CA LEU A 109 2.72 -25.62 -1.36
C LEU A 109 1.53 -25.07 -2.17
N ARG A 110 1.10 -25.75 -3.23
CA ARG A 110 0.01 -25.33 -4.11
C ARG A 110 -0.99 -26.46 -4.31
N ASP A 111 -2.28 -26.16 -4.29
CA ASP A 111 -3.31 -27.13 -4.69
C ASP A 111 -3.60 -26.98 -6.17
N CYS A 112 -3.91 -28.10 -6.81
CA CYS A 112 -4.41 -28.11 -8.17
C CYS A 112 -5.90 -27.76 -8.20
N ILE A 113 -6.26 -26.91 -9.15
CA ILE A 113 -7.63 -26.55 -9.51
C ILE A 113 -7.90 -27.14 -10.89
N ASN A 114 -8.80 -28.12 -10.95
CA ASN A 114 -9.24 -28.71 -12.20
C ASN A 114 -10.26 -27.78 -12.87
N SER A 115 -10.11 -27.57 -14.17
CA SER A 115 -10.98 -26.71 -14.97
C SER A 115 -11.26 -27.38 -16.31
N THR A 116 -12.36 -27.04 -16.95
CA THR A 116 -12.76 -27.71 -18.19
C THR A 116 -11.70 -27.54 -19.30
N GLY A 117 -11.01 -28.62 -19.64
CA GLY A 117 -9.93 -28.72 -20.61
C GLY A 117 -8.54 -28.35 -20.11
N SER A 118 -8.35 -28.12 -18.80
CA SER A 118 -7.05 -27.75 -18.22
C SER A 118 -6.99 -27.82 -16.70
N SER A 119 -5.79 -27.74 -16.15
CA SER A 119 -5.55 -27.55 -14.71
C SER A 119 -4.67 -26.33 -14.44
N SER A 120 -4.79 -25.80 -13.22
CA SER A 120 -3.95 -24.70 -12.74
C SER A 120 -3.61 -24.88 -11.27
N CYS A 121 -2.50 -24.30 -10.83
CA CYS A 121 -2.09 -24.36 -9.42
C CYS A 121 -2.51 -23.08 -8.68
N THR A 122 -2.98 -23.21 -7.44
CA THR A 122 -3.27 -22.06 -6.56
C THR A 122 -2.05 -21.13 -6.44
N ALA A 123 -2.25 -19.89 -6.01
CA ALA A 123 -1.14 -19.00 -5.69
C ALA A 123 -0.22 -19.58 -4.60
N CYS A 124 1.04 -19.20 -4.62
CA CYS A 124 1.97 -19.51 -3.55
C CYS A 124 1.52 -18.85 -2.22
N PRO A 125 1.60 -19.56 -1.09
CA PRO A 125 1.23 -19.00 0.21
C PRO A 125 2.17 -17.87 0.61
N ASN A 126 1.72 -17.03 1.55
CA ASN A 126 2.54 -15.98 2.12
C ASN A 126 3.85 -16.55 2.72
N GLY A 127 4.92 -15.76 2.69
CA GLY A 127 6.28 -16.22 3.03
C GLY A 127 6.96 -17.07 1.95
N THR A 128 6.38 -17.20 0.75
CA THR A 128 6.97 -17.95 -0.38
C THR A 128 6.88 -17.16 -1.70
N SER A 129 7.64 -17.57 -2.71
CA SER A 129 7.63 -16.95 -4.04
C SER A 129 7.55 -18.02 -5.14
N ASP A 130 6.81 -17.75 -6.22
CA ASP A 130 6.70 -18.68 -7.36
C ASP A 130 8.09 -18.93 -7.98
N ASP A 131 8.43 -20.20 -8.19
CA ASP A 131 9.71 -20.63 -8.76
C ASP A 131 9.71 -20.70 -10.29
N GLY A 132 8.57 -20.42 -10.93
CA GLY A 132 8.39 -20.48 -12.38
C GLY A 132 8.30 -21.90 -12.95
N MET A 133 8.28 -22.93 -12.10
CA MET A 133 8.22 -24.35 -12.48
C MET A 133 6.99 -25.06 -11.90
N GLY A 134 5.99 -24.30 -11.41
CA GLY A 134 4.78 -24.84 -10.79
C GLY A 134 4.92 -25.12 -9.29
N GLY A 135 6.02 -24.71 -8.67
CA GLY A 135 6.28 -24.80 -7.23
C GLY A 135 6.39 -23.42 -6.57
N CYS A 136 6.91 -23.41 -5.34
CA CYS A 136 7.18 -22.20 -4.57
C CYS A 136 8.53 -22.35 -3.85
N THR A 137 9.33 -21.29 -3.87
CA THR A 137 10.53 -21.13 -3.04
C THR A 137 10.13 -20.59 -1.67
N ILE A 138 10.59 -21.24 -0.59
CA ILE A 138 10.28 -20.85 0.79
C ILE A 138 11.24 -19.76 1.24
N ASN A 139 10.71 -18.61 1.62
CA ASN A 139 11.48 -17.46 2.14
C ASN A 139 11.33 -17.32 3.67
N GLN A 140 10.18 -17.74 4.20
CA GLN A 140 9.86 -17.76 5.63
C GLN A 140 9.15 -19.07 5.99
N SER A 141 9.42 -19.62 7.17
CA SER A 141 8.80 -20.86 7.64
C SER A 141 8.86 -20.97 9.16
N THR A 142 7.90 -21.67 9.76
CA THR A 142 7.97 -22.13 11.15
C THR A 142 8.33 -23.60 11.16
N ARG A 143 9.28 -24.02 12.00
CA ARG A 143 9.66 -25.43 12.11
C ARG A 143 8.93 -26.14 13.25
N MET A 144 8.67 -27.42 13.05
CA MET A 144 8.10 -28.32 14.06
C MET A 144 8.88 -29.64 14.10
N PHE A 145 9.00 -30.23 15.28
CA PHE A 145 9.51 -31.58 15.47
C PHE A 145 8.78 -32.29 16.62
N VAL A 146 8.95 -33.61 16.71
CA VAL A 146 8.55 -34.38 17.89
C VAL A 146 9.78 -34.73 18.71
N THR A 147 9.78 -34.54 20.03
CA THR A 147 10.98 -34.79 20.86
C THR A 147 11.53 -36.20 20.69
N SER A 148 12.85 -36.35 20.59
CA SER A 148 13.56 -37.64 20.61
C SER A 148 13.39 -38.35 21.94
N GLY A 149 13.41 -37.58 23.04
CA GLY A 149 13.13 -38.01 24.39
C GLY A 149 11.66 -38.31 24.63
N THR A 150 11.41 -39.13 25.66
CA THR A 150 10.07 -39.46 26.14
C THR A 150 9.92 -39.11 27.61
N TYR A 151 8.70 -38.73 28.01
CA TYR A 151 8.38 -38.16 29.31
C TYR A 151 7.15 -38.85 29.92
N GLN A 152 6.98 -38.63 31.23
CA GLN A 152 5.71 -38.85 31.92
C GLN A 152 4.81 -37.61 31.77
N ALA A 153 3.54 -37.72 32.14
CA ALA A 153 2.60 -36.60 32.06
C ALA A 153 2.92 -35.42 33.01
N ASN A 154 3.70 -35.65 34.07
CA ASN A 154 4.19 -34.56 34.92
C ASN A 154 5.34 -33.82 34.24
N LEU A 155 4.98 -32.78 33.53
CA LEU A 155 5.90 -31.88 32.85
C LEU A 155 6.27 -30.67 33.72
N GLY A 156 5.58 -30.45 34.85
CA GLY A 156 5.72 -29.23 35.63
C GLY A 156 4.94 -28.07 35.03
N GLY A 157 3.79 -28.35 34.39
CA GLY A 157 2.98 -27.36 33.68
C GLY A 157 3.41 -27.13 32.23
N VAL A 158 2.71 -26.19 31.57
CA VAL A 158 3.00 -25.77 30.18
C VAL A 158 4.41 -25.22 30.06
N ASP A 159 4.84 -24.35 30.99
CA ASP A 159 6.22 -23.81 31.03
C ASP A 159 7.28 -24.93 31.11
N GLY A 160 6.99 -26.00 31.84
CA GLY A 160 7.87 -27.15 31.93
C GLY A 160 7.92 -27.98 30.64
N ALA A 161 6.82 -28.03 29.87
CA ALA A 161 6.80 -28.63 28.54
C ALA A 161 7.61 -27.78 27.55
N ASP A 162 7.44 -26.46 27.57
CA ASP A 162 8.23 -25.51 26.77
C ASP A 162 9.73 -25.65 27.06
N ALA A 163 10.12 -25.72 28.34
CA ALA A 163 11.51 -25.90 28.73
C ALA A 163 12.12 -27.20 28.18
N ARG A 164 11.33 -28.28 28.06
CA ARG A 164 11.78 -29.54 27.44
C ARG A 164 11.94 -29.40 25.93
N CYS A 165 11.00 -28.74 25.26
CA CYS A 165 11.12 -28.43 23.84
C CYS A 165 12.37 -27.58 23.55
N GLN A 166 12.59 -26.53 24.33
CA GLN A 166 13.79 -25.70 24.23
C GLN A 166 15.07 -26.49 24.49
N ALA A 167 15.07 -27.38 25.49
CA ALA A 167 16.24 -28.21 25.79
C ALA A 167 16.58 -29.18 24.65
N SER A 168 15.57 -29.86 24.07
CA SER A 168 15.75 -30.71 22.89
C SER A 168 16.31 -29.94 21.70
N ALA A 169 15.70 -28.79 21.36
CA ALA A 169 16.18 -27.95 20.27
C ALA A 169 17.62 -27.46 20.48
N THR A 170 17.95 -27.03 21.70
CA THR A 170 19.31 -26.58 22.05
C THR A 170 20.33 -27.72 21.93
N ALA A 171 19.98 -28.94 22.36
CA ALA A 171 20.84 -30.10 22.24
C ALA A 171 21.12 -30.46 20.77
N ALA A 172 20.13 -30.30 19.88
CA ALA A 172 20.26 -30.49 18.44
C ALA A 172 20.85 -29.26 17.72
N SER A 173 21.24 -28.20 18.44
CA SER A 173 21.74 -26.94 17.86
C SER A 173 20.76 -26.25 16.90
N LEU A 174 19.45 -26.42 17.11
CA LEU A 174 18.42 -25.71 16.37
C LEU A 174 18.33 -24.26 16.88
N PRO A 175 18.40 -23.24 16.01
CA PRO A 175 18.28 -21.85 16.41
C PRO A 175 16.83 -21.51 16.77
N GLY A 176 16.64 -20.37 17.43
CA GLY A 176 15.32 -19.85 17.81
C GLY A 176 14.85 -20.32 19.19
N THR A 177 13.63 -19.90 19.55
CA THR A 177 12.96 -20.40 20.76
C THR A 177 11.91 -21.44 20.38
N TRP A 178 11.62 -22.36 21.30
CA TRP A 178 10.77 -23.52 21.00
C TRP A 178 9.77 -23.74 22.13
N ARG A 179 8.49 -23.81 21.79
CA ARG A 179 7.38 -24.04 22.72
C ARG A 179 6.66 -25.35 22.40
N ALA A 180 6.04 -25.94 23.40
CA ALA A 180 5.28 -27.17 23.26
C ALA A 180 3.88 -26.89 22.69
N TRP A 181 3.42 -27.76 21.80
CA TRP A 181 2.01 -27.82 21.41
C TRP A 181 1.21 -28.52 22.52
N ILE A 182 0.81 -27.76 23.53
CA ILE A 182 0.18 -28.30 24.73
C ILE A 182 -0.84 -27.31 25.32
N SER A 183 -1.94 -27.81 25.88
CA SER A 183 -2.98 -27.01 26.54
C SER A 183 -3.19 -27.43 27.99
N ASP A 184 -3.66 -26.50 28.81
CA ASP A 184 -4.07 -26.76 30.19
C ASP A 184 -5.43 -26.13 30.52
N GLN A 185 -5.96 -26.43 31.70
CA GLN A 185 -7.23 -25.90 32.17
C GLN A 185 -7.12 -24.50 32.81
N LEU A 186 -5.95 -23.87 32.75
CA LEU A 186 -5.71 -22.50 33.22
C LEU A 186 -5.86 -21.47 32.10
N GLY A 187 -6.18 -21.92 30.88
CA GLY A 187 -6.38 -21.08 29.71
C GLY A 187 -5.21 -21.08 28.73
N ASN A 188 -4.16 -21.86 28.99
CA ASN A 188 -3.06 -22.00 28.05
C ASN A 188 -3.42 -22.98 26.94
N SER A 189 -3.19 -22.58 25.69
CA SER A 189 -3.34 -23.46 24.53
C SER A 189 -2.51 -22.94 23.36
N PRO A 190 -2.17 -23.78 22.36
CA PRO A 190 -1.52 -23.31 21.14
C PRO A 190 -2.29 -22.19 20.45
N ALA A 191 -3.62 -22.27 20.39
CA ALA A 191 -4.45 -21.20 19.81
C ALA A 191 -4.38 -19.87 20.57
N ALA A 192 -4.12 -19.89 21.89
CA ALA A 192 -4.02 -18.69 22.71
C ALA A 192 -2.59 -18.13 22.82
N ASN A 193 -1.57 -18.98 22.76
CA ASN A 193 -0.21 -18.64 23.21
C ASN A 193 0.86 -18.74 22.11
N LEU A 194 0.57 -19.40 20.97
CA LEU A 194 1.46 -19.40 19.81
C LEU A 194 1.04 -18.32 18.82
N LEU A 195 2.02 -17.77 18.11
CA LEU A 195 1.78 -16.84 17.00
C LEU A 195 1.23 -17.59 15.80
N HIS A 196 0.21 -17.01 15.15
CA HIS A 196 -0.48 -17.61 14.01
C HIS A 196 0.19 -17.14 12.73
N TYR A 197 1.35 -17.75 12.42
CA TYR A 197 2.11 -17.36 11.24
C TYR A 197 1.35 -17.71 9.97
N ASP A 198 1.22 -16.72 9.08
CA ASP A 198 0.68 -16.90 7.74
C ASP A 198 1.80 -17.25 6.75
N HIS A 199 2.56 -18.31 7.07
CA HIS A 199 3.59 -18.88 6.21
C HIS A 199 3.77 -20.37 6.49
N PRO A 200 4.47 -21.14 5.64
CA PRO A 200 4.53 -22.60 5.77
C PRO A 200 5.10 -23.09 7.10
N TYR A 201 4.48 -24.15 7.62
CA TYR A 201 4.97 -24.94 8.74
C TYR A 201 5.68 -26.17 8.20
N LEU A 202 6.96 -26.30 8.53
CA LEU A 202 7.84 -27.35 8.05
C LEU A 202 8.24 -28.26 9.19
N ARG A 203 8.43 -29.52 8.88
CA ARG A 203 9.20 -30.41 9.72
C ARG A 203 10.68 -30.04 9.63
N VAL A 204 11.49 -30.37 10.62
CA VAL A 204 12.92 -29.99 10.64
C VAL A 204 13.75 -30.55 9.47
N ASP A 205 13.26 -31.56 8.75
CA ASP A 205 13.86 -32.09 7.51
C ASP A 205 13.37 -31.39 6.23
N GLY A 206 12.56 -30.34 6.36
CA GLY A 206 12.04 -29.53 5.26
C GLY A 206 10.71 -30.00 4.67
N GLN A 207 10.12 -31.10 5.16
CA GLN A 207 8.81 -31.53 4.66
C GLN A 207 7.70 -30.58 5.12
N VAL A 208 6.82 -30.18 4.19
CA VAL A 208 5.67 -29.32 4.50
C VAL A 208 4.65 -30.09 5.33
N ILE A 209 4.37 -29.57 6.54
CA ILE A 209 3.30 -30.05 7.43
C ILE A 209 2.01 -29.28 7.12
N ALA A 210 2.11 -27.96 6.96
CA ALA A 210 0.99 -27.08 6.62
C ALA A 210 1.50 -25.82 5.89
N ARG A 211 0.62 -25.12 5.18
CA ARG A 211 0.94 -23.91 4.41
C ARG A 211 0.79 -22.60 5.18
N SER A 212 0.04 -22.63 6.27
CA SER A 212 -0.21 -21.51 7.18
C SER A 212 -0.78 -22.04 8.49
N TRP A 213 -0.97 -21.18 9.49
CA TRP A 213 -1.66 -21.54 10.72
C TRP A 213 -3.06 -22.11 10.45
N THR A 214 -3.80 -21.54 9.49
CA THR A 214 -5.14 -22.03 9.12
C THR A 214 -5.09 -23.45 8.55
N ASP A 215 -4.12 -23.77 7.68
CA ASP A 215 -3.92 -25.15 7.16
C ASP A 215 -3.40 -26.10 8.26
N LEU A 216 -2.67 -25.61 9.27
CA LEU A 216 -2.23 -26.43 10.41
C LEU A 216 -3.39 -26.80 11.34
N THR A 217 -4.41 -25.95 11.41
CA THR A 217 -5.52 -26.03 12.38
C THR A 217 -6.88 -26.37 11.76
N ASP A 218 -6.93 -26.68 10.46
CA ASP A 218 -8.18 -27.03 9.77
C ASP A 218 -8.71 -28.45 10.09
N GLY A 219 -7.91 -29.23 10.82
CA GLY A 219 -8.20 -30.61 11.21
C GLY A 219 -7.36 -31.65 10.49
N THR A 220 -6.69 -31.30 9.40
CA THR A 220 -5.76 -32.18 8.68
C THR A 220 -4.40 -31.51 8.49
N ILE A 221 -3.35 -32.31 8.38
CA ILE A 221 -2.01 -31.84 8.02
C ILE A 221 -1.51 -32.61 6.82
N ARG A 222 -0.56 -32.05 6.07
CA ARG A 222 -0.07 -32.63 4.82
C ARG A 222 0.96 -33.72 5.02
N ALA A 223 1.67 -33.68 6.15
CA ALA A 223 2.67 -34.66 6.52
C ALA A 223 2.66 -34.91 8.03
N PRO A 224 2.92 -36.15 8.47
CA PRO A 224 3.00 -36.47 9.89
C PRO A 224 4.22 -35.80 10.56
N ILE A 225 4.05 -35.38 11.80
CA ILE A 225 5.12 -34.79 12.63
C ILE A 225 5.86 -35.91 13.37
N ASN A 226 6.61 -36.72 12.62
CA ASN A 226 7.28 -37.92 13.14
C ASN A 226 8.81 -37.87 13.08
N ILE A 227 9.40 -36.69 12.82
CA ILE A 227 10.84 -36.49 12.83
C ILE A 227 11.26 -35.74 14.09
N THR A 228 12.36 -36.18 14.68
CA THR A 228 12.93 -35.60 15.90
C THR A 228 13.78 -34.37 15.63
N GLU A 229 14.15 -33.64 16.68
CA GLU A 229 15.04 -32.47 16.64
C GLU A 229 16.35 -32.72 15.88
N ASP A 230 16.82 -33.97 15.84
CA ASP A 230 18.04 -34.40 15.15
C ASP A 230 17.81 -34.77 13.67
N GLY A 231 16.59 -34.61 13.14
CA GLY A 231 16.25 -34.99 11.77
C GLY A 231 16.02 -36.50 11.57
N MET A 232 15.86 -37.27 12.65
CA MET A 232 15.66 -38.73 12.60
C MET A 232 14.20 -39.13 12.77
N LEU A 233 13.78 -40.23 12.16
CA LEU A 233 12.44 -40.79 12.37
C LEU A 233 12.25 -41.25 13.82
N ALA A 234 11.19 -40.77 14.47
CA ALA A 234 10.81 -41.22 15.80
C ALA A 234 10.42 -42.70 15.76
N THR A 235 11.05 -43.51 16.62
CA THR A 235 10.80 -44.95 16.74
C THR A 235 10.30 -45.32 18.14
N GLY A 236 9.69 -46.50 18.29
CA GLY A 236 9.18 -46.98 19.57
C GLY A 236 7.82 -46.38 19.92
N GLN A 237 7.76 -45.62 21.02
CA GLN A 237 6.51 -45.01 21.50
C GLN A 237 6.19 -43.74 20.71
N LEU A 238 4.96 -43.65 20.19
CA LEU A 238 4.54 -42.65 19.18
C LEU A 238 3.36 -41.78 19.64
N LEU A 239 3.08 -41.77 20.94
CA LEU A 239 2.06 -40.91 21.53
C LEU A 239 2.68 -39.57 21.95
N VAL A 240 1.99 -38.49 21.61
CA VAL A 240 2.40 -37.13 21.94
C VAL A 240 1.41 -36.53 22.92
N THR A 241 1.84 -36.22 24.13
CA THR A 241 0.93 -35.62 25.11
C THR A 241 0.72 -34.15 24.77
N SER A 242 -0.54 -33.73 24.65
CA SER A 242 -0.89 -32.37 24.20
C SER A 242 -2.03 -31.75 25.00
N GLY A 243 -3.09 -32.50 25.33
CA GLY A 243 -4.31 -31.86 25.85
C GLY A 243 -5.00 -30.96 24.82
N THR A 244 -4.65 -31.07 23.53
CA THR A 244 -5.00 -30.07 22.51
C THR A 244 -5.73 -30.72 21.33
N ASN A 245 -6.80 -30.10 20.86
CA ASN A 245 -7.49 -30.45 19.62
C ASN A 245 -6.66 -30.05 18.39
N ALA A 246 -7.01 -30.58 17.21
CA ALA A 246 -6.32 -30.22 15.97
C ALA A 246 -6.44 -28.72 15.62
N ASP A 247 -7.50 -28.04 16.08
CA ASP A 247 -7.70 -26.59 15.92
C ASP A 247 -6.85 -25.73 16.89
N GLY A 248 -5.98 -26.36 17.69
CA GLY A 248 -5.12 -25.69 18.67
C GLY A 248 -5.83 -25.30 19.98
N THR A 249 -7.13 -25.58 20.12
CA THR A 249 -7.88 -25.34 21.36
C THR A 249 -7.68 -26.46 22.37
N MET A 250 -7.95 -26.17 23.65
CA MET A 250 -7.89 -27.18 24.70
C MET A 250 -8.92 -28.29 24.47
N ALA A 251 -8.47 -29.55 24.49
CA ALA A 251 -9.32 -30.72 24.43
C ALA A 251 -10.07 -30.95 25.76
N THR A 252 -11.33 -31.36 25.66
CA THR A 252 -12.14 -31.68 26.85
C THR A 252 -11.92 -33.13 27.29
N VAL A 253 -11.74 -33.35 28.60
CA VAL A 253 -11.67 -34.69 29.19
C VAL A 253 -12.98 -35.05 29.90
N PRO A 254 -13.46 -36.31 29.80
CA PRO A 254 -14.74 -36.74 30.38
C PRO A 254 -14.77 -36.77 31.92
N PHE A 255 -13.61 -36.86 32.59
CA PHE A 255 -13.46 -36.75 34.04
C PHE A 255 -12.02 -36.39 34.40
N GLY A 256 -11.81 -35.84 35.60
CA GLY A 256 -10.48 -35.42 36.08
C GLY A 256 -10.00 -34.10 35.46
N GLN A 257 -8.70 -33.84 35.61
CA GLN A 257 -7.99 -32.71 34.99
C GLN A 257 -7.01 -33.24 33.94
N LEU A 258 -6.48 -32.38 33.07
CA LEU A 258 -5.40 -32.72 32.14
C LEU A 258 -4.09 -33.00 32.92
N CYS A 259 -4.05 -34.14 33.62
CA CYS A 259 -2.95 -34.55 34.49
C CYS A 259 -2.53 -33.48 35.52
N GLY A 260 -3.52 -32.83 36.14
CA GLY A 260 -3.35 -31.74 37.08
C GLY A 260 -2.70 -30.53 36.43
N ASN A 261 -3.09 -30.19 35.20
CA ASN A 261 -2.38 -29.24 34.34
C ASN A 261 -0.91 -29.64 34.16
N TRP A 262 -0.67 -30.92 33.87
CA TRP A 262 0.66 -31.50 33.66
C TRP A 262 1.61 -31.40 34.86
N THR A 263 1.08 -31.43 36.09
CA THR A 263 1.87 -31.36 37.33
C THR A 263 1.88 -32.66 38.14
N ASN A 264 1.14 -33.68 37.72
CA ASN A 264 1.08 -34.96 38.41
C ASN A 264 0.99 -36.16 37.45
N THR A 265 1.15 -37.37 38.00
CA THR A 265 1.03 -38.66 37.30
C THR A 265 -0.05 -39.54 37.91
N SER A 266 -1.12 -38.94 38.45
CA SER A 266 -2.18 -39.67 39.15
C SER A 266 -2.94 -40.58 38.19
N HIS A 267 -3.04 -41.87 38.53
CA HIS A 267 -3.80 -42.86 37.74
C HIS A 267 -5.30 -42.51 37.60
N GLY A 268 -5.85 -41.72 38.52
CA GLY A 268 -7.25 -41.26 38.47
C GLY A 268 -7.51 -40.11 37.49
N GLU A 269 -6.47 -39.61 36.82
CA GLU A 269 -6.55 -38.52 35.86
C GLU A 269 -6.19 -38.98 34.45
N ILE A 270 -6.66 -38.22 33.47
CA ILE A 270 -6.48 -38.52 32.04
C ILE A 270 -5.97 -37.28 31.30
N GLY A 271 -5.00 -37.51 30.42
CA GLY A 271 -4.54 -36.54 29.43
C GLY A 271 -5.04 -36.91 28.05
N VAL A 272 -5.03 -35.95 27.13
CA VAL A 272 -5.24 -36.20 25.70
C VAL A 272 -3.88 -36.27 25.01
N ALA A 273 -3.72 -37.25 24.12
CA ALA A 273 -2.52 -37.39 23.32
C ALA A 273 -2.85 -37.54 21.83
N GLY A 274 -1.96 -37.04 20.98
CA GLY A 274 -1.94 -37.23 19.53
C GLY A 274 -1.02 -38.36 19.09
N GLY A 275 -1.06 -38.70 17.81
CA GLY A 275 -0.20 -39.72 17.19
C GLY A 275 0.78 -39.11 16.17
N THR A 276 2.08 -39.40 16.31
CA THR A 276 3.12 -38.81 15.45
C THR A 276 2.97 -39.11 13.96
N ASN A 277 2.33 -40.22 13.61
CA ASN A 277 2.18 -40.70 12.24
C ASN A 277 0.83 -40.34 11.60
N ASN A 278 -0.04 -39.67 12.34
CA ASN A 278 -1.37 -39.35 11.87
C ASN A 278 -1.37 -37.98 11.19
N VAL A 279 -2.26 -37.82 10.22
CA VAL A 279 -2.43 -36.59 9.43
C VAL A 279 -3.86 -36.05 9.46
N ASP A 280 -4.80 -36.79 10.05
CA ASP A 280 -6.13 -36.30 10.37
C ASP A 280 -6.17 -35.72 11.79
N VAL A 281 -7.34 -35.37 12.31
CA VAL A 281 -7.53 -34.75 13.63
C VAL A 281 -6.82 -35.49 14.78
N SER A 282 -6.54 -36.78 14.61
CA SER A 282 -5.83 -37.60 15.58
C SER A 282 -4.33 -37.31 15.68
N TRP A 283 -3.77 -36.48 14.80
CA TRP A 283 -2.39 -36.01 14.91
C TRP A 283 -2.15 -35.29 16.23
N SER A 284 -3.12 -34.47 16.67
CA SER A 284 -3.10 -33.75 17.95
C SER A 284 -3.98 -34.39 19.02
N ASN A 285 -5.12 -34.98 18.64
CA ASN A 285 -6.08 -35.59 19.57
C ASN A 285 -6.53 -36.97 19.09
N LEU A 286 -5.70 -37.99 19.35
CA LEU A 286 -6.00 -39.40 19.07
C LEU A 286 -6.93 -40.00 20.11
N GLY A 287 -6.82 -39.56 21.36
CA GLY A 287 -7.68 -40.01 22.44
C GLY A 287 -7.12 -39.73 23.83
N THR A 288 -7.82 -40.24 24.83
CA THR A 288 -7.49 -40.06 26.25
C THR A 288 -6.63 -41.20 26.80
N TYR A 289 -5.63 -40.86 27.62
CA TYR A 289 -4.72 -41.81 28.27
C TYR A 289 -4.51 -41.45 29.73
N PHE A 290 -4.28 -42.46 30.59
CA PHE A 290 -3.99 -42.24 32.00
C PHE A 290 -2.63 -41.56 32.21
N CYS A 291 -2.56 -40.66 33.19
CA CYS A 291 -1.39 -39.81 33.43
C CYS A 291 -0.19 -40.54 34.05
N ASP A 292 -0.38 -41.76 34.56
CA ASP A 292 0.70 -42.63 35.06
C ASP A 292 1.44 -43.37 33.94
N ARG A 293 0.95 -43.27 32.69
CA ARG A 293 1.63 -43.83 31.53
C ARG A 293 2.97 -43.12 31.29
N GLU A 294 3.98 -43.91 30.97
CA GLU A 294 5.28 -43.41 30.53
C GLU A 294 5.39 -43.41 29.00
N GLY A 295 6.35 -42.63 28.51
CA GLY A 295 6.78 -42.68 27.12
C GLY A 295 6.17 -41.60 26.22
N PHE A 296 5.46 -40.61 26.75
CA PHE A 296 4.90 -39.54 25.92
C PHE A 296 6.00 -38.68 25.30
N ARG A 297 5.85 -38.32 24.03
CA ARG A 297 6.67 -37.29 23.37
C ARG A 297 5.96 -35.94 23.44
N LEU A 298 6.65 -34.88 23.02
CA LEU A 298 6.08 -33.54 22.84
C LEU A 298 6.24 -33.11 21.38
N TYR A 299 5.23 -32.43 20.82
CA TYR A 299 5.44 -31.63 19.62
C TYR A 299 6.00 -30.28 20.05
N CYS A 300 7.09 -29.88 19.40
CA CYS A 300 7.77 -28.63 19.64
C CYS A 300 7.66 -27.75 18.40
N VAL A 301 7.22 -26.52 18.60
CA VAL A 301 6.97 -25.52 17.56
C VAL A 301 7.95 -24.38 17.75
N GLU A 302 8.60 -23.99 16.67
CA GLU A 302 9.45 -22.81 16.64
C GLU A 302 8.62 -21.56 16.95
N TYR A 303 9.11 -20.78 17.89
CA TYR A 303 8.56 -19.51 18.32
C TYR A 303 9.64 -18.46 18.10
N SER A 304 9.40 -17.52 17.20
CA SER A 304 10.24 -16.32 17.04
C SER A 304 9.42 -15.14 17.51
N ASP A 305 9.76 -14.56 18.65
CA ASP A 305 9.14 -13.31 19.08
C ASP A 305 9.56 -12.19 18.10
N PRO A 306 8.64 -11.65 17.27
CA PRO A 306 8.99 -10.63 16.31
C PRO A 306 9.39 -9.34 17.02
N CYS A 307 8.80 -8.97 18.16
CA CYS A 307 9.20 -7.76 18.89
C CYS A 307 10.62 -7.85 19.47
N GLU A 308 11.10 -9.03 19.82
CA GLU A 308 12.51 -9.23 20.24
C GLU A 308 13.49 -9.20 19.06
N THR A 309 12.99 -9.29 17.83
CA THR A 309 13.80 -9.28 16.59
C THR A 309 13.52 -8.00 15.80
N ASP A 310 14.45 -7.04 15.84
CA ASP A 310 14.31 -5.75 15.11
C ASP A 310 13.02 -4.97 15.48
N ASN A 311 12.62 -5.03 16.76
CA ASN A 311 11.41 -4.38 17.28
C ASN A 311 10.14 -4.71 16.46
N GLY A 312 10.05 -5.93 15.90
CA GLY A 312 8.93 -6.35 15.05
C GLY A 312 8.80 -5.56 13.75
N GLY A 313 9.88 -4.90 13.29
CA GLY A 313 9.88 -3.96 12.17
C GLY A 313 9.31 -2.58 12.52
N CYS A 314 9.04 -2.30 13.79
CA CYS A 314 8.54 -1.03 14.24
C CYS A 314 9.65 0.00 14.42
N ASP A 315 9.33 1.26 14.13
CA ASP A 315 10.21 2.39 14.37
C ASP A 315 10.67 2.40 15.82
N VAL A 316 11.95 2.75 16.03
CA VAL A 316 12.60 2.78 17.35
C VAL A 316 11.90 3.71 18.35
N LEU A 317 11.15 4.70 17.87
CA LEU A 317 10.36 5.63 18.68
C LEU A 317 9.01 5.05 19.12
N THR A 318 8.65 3.86 18.65
CA THR A 318 7.39 3.20 18.95
C THR A 318 7.60 1.86 19.63
N THR A 319 6.60 1.46 20.42
CA THR A 319 6.59 0.16 21.09
C THR A 319 6.02 -0.91 20.17
N CYS A 320 6.72 -2.03 20.02
CA CYS A 320 6.16 -3.23 19.41
C CYS A 320 5.32 -4.01 20.44
N THR A 321 4.17 -4.53 20.01
CA THR A 321 3.36 -5.48 20.79
C THR A 321 3.02 -6.70 19.95
N ASN A 322 3.29 -7.88 20.47
CA ASN A 322 2.90 -9.12 19.81
C ASN A 322 1.40 -9.35 19.95
N THR A 323 0.77 -9.62 18.82
CA THR A 323 -0.61 -10.10 18.73
C THR A 323 -0.61 -11.48 18.08
N LEU A 324 -1.73 -12.20 18.14
CA LEU A 324 -1.84 -13.51 17.47
C LEU A 324 -1.54 -13.43 15.96
N ALA A 325 -1.80 -12.28 15.33
CA ALA A 325 -1.53 -12.02 13.92
C ALA A 325 -0.08 -11.55 13.62
N GLY A 326 0.78 -11.47 14.64
CA GLY A 326 2.16 -10.97 14.53
C GLY A 326 2.42 -9.68 15.33
N ALA A 327 3.57 -9.05 15.09
CA ALA A 327 3.94 -7.78 15.72
C ALA A 327 3.09 -6.61 15.18
N VAL A 328 2.66 -5.74 16.09
CA VAL A 328 1.94 -4.51 15.79
C VAL A 328 2.70 -3.33 16.41
N CYS A 329 2.89 -2.28 15.62
CA CYS A 329 3.57 -1.07 16.05
C CYS A 329 2.62 -0.10 16.75
N GLY A 330 3.10 0.51 17.83
CA GLY A 330 2.39 1.59 18.51
C GLY A 330 2.31 2.86 17.67
N ALA A 331 1.45 3.79 18.09
CA ALA A 331 1.38 5.10 17.46
C ALA A 331 2.68 5.90 17.67
N CYS A 332 3.00 6.77 16.71
CA CYS A 332 4.11 7.71 16.87
C CYS A 332 3.91 8.62 18.09
N PRO A 333 4.98 8.96 18.84
CA PRO A 333 4.90 9.93 19.93
C PRO A 333 4.40 11.30 19.45
N SER A 334 3.87 12.10 20.38
CA SER A 334 3.53 13.51 20.10
C SER A 334 4.73 14.25 19.49
N GLY A 335 4.47 15.07 18.46
CA GLY A 335 5.51 15.75 17.69
C GLY A 335 6.02 14.94 16.49
N TYR A 336 5.56 13.71 16.30
CA TYR A 336 5.89 12.87 15.15
C TYR A 336 4.62 12.44 14.39
N ALA A 337 4.74 12.34 13.07
CA ALA A 337 3.71 11.80 12.18
C ALA A 337 4.18 10.47 11.59
N GLY A 338 3.24 9.54 11.42
CA GLY A 338 3.51 8.21 10.87
C GLY A 338 2.61 7.15 11.48
N ASP A 339 2.74 5.93 10.97
CA ASP A 339 2.04 4.74 11.45
C ASP A 339 2.92 3.84 12.34
N GLY A 340 4.16 4.26 12.63
CA GLY A 340 5.12 3.50 13.42
C GLY A 340 5.73 2.30 12.70
N LEU A 341 5.22 1.92 11.52
CA LEU A 341 5.73 0.81 10.69
C LEU A 341 6.62 1.33 9.55
N MET A 342 6.20 2.40 8.89
CA MET A 342 6.99 3.09 7.87
C MET A 342 7.93 4.16 8.44
N GLY A 343 7.96 4.29 9.76
CA GLY A 343 8.77 5.24 10.49
C GLY A 343 7.97 6.39 11.11
N CYS A 344 8.54 7.02 12.13
CA CYS A 344 8.02 8.24 12.73
C CYS A 344 8.85 9.43 12.26
N VAL A 345 8.22 10.37 11.56
CA VAL A 345 8.87 11.56 11.03
C VAL A 345 8.51 12.76 11.88
N ASP A 346 9.52 13.55 12.21
CA ASP A 346 9.37 14.81 12.94
C ASP A 346 8.37 15.74 12.23
N ILE A 347 7.40 16.25 12.97
CA ILE A 347 6.46 17.24 12.45
C ILE A 347 7.17 18.59 12.50
N ASP A 348 7.44 19.20 11.35
CA ASP A 348 7.93 20.57 11.32
C ASP A 348 6.79 21.55 11.61
N GLU A 349 6.58 21.89 12.89
CA GLU A 349 5.53 22.84 13.27
C GLU A 349 5.83 24.27 12.80
N CYS A 350 7.10 24.58 12.51
CA CYS A 350 7.50 25.88 12.00
C CYS A 350 7.03 26.10 10.55
N ALA A 351 6.95 25.04 9.75
CA ALA A 351 6.36 25.09 8.40
C ALA A 351 4.88 25.51 8.43
N ALA A 352 4.17 25.23 9.52
CA ALA A 352 2.78 25.64 9.73
C ALA A 352 2.63 26.99 10.45
N ASN A 353 3.73 27.76 10.62
CA ASN A 353 3.74 29.05 11.29
C ASN A 353 3.21 28.98 12.75
N ALA A 354 3.58 27.93 13.49
CA ALA A 354 3.10 27.70 14.86
C ALA A 354 3.38 28.85 15.85
N CYS A 355 4.41 29.67 15.60
CA CYS A 355 4.77 30.81 16.45
C CYS A 355 4.14 32.16 16.03
N GLY A 356 3.38 32.17 14.93
CA GLY A 356 2.83 33.41 14.35
C GLY A 356 3.89 34.39 13.81
N ALA A 357 3.46 35.54 13.30
CA ALA A 357 4.33 36.48 12.57
C ALA A 357 5.38 37.21 13.45
N LEU A 358 5.15 37.29 14.75
CA LEU A 358 5.95 38.11 15.69
C LEU A 358 7.09 37.34 16.38
N ARG A 359 7.24 36.05 16.11
CA ARG A 359 8.23 35.18 16.78
C ARG A 359 8.97 34.31 15.77
N ASP A 360 10.27 34.11 15.96
CA ASP A 360 11.01 33.14 15.15
C ASP A 360 10.78 31.75 15.71
N CYS A 361 10.60 30.79 14.81
CA CYS A 361 10.36 29.40 15.13
C CYS A 361 11.64 28.60 14.88
N THR A 362 12.01 27.75 15.83
CA THR A 362 13.07 26.76 15.68
C THR A 362 12.46 25.37 15.88
N ASN A 363 12.46 24.57 14.81
CA ASN A 363 12.00 23.19 14.86
C ASN A 363 13.08 22.28 15.50
N SER A 364 12.67 21.26 16.22
CA SER A 364 13.55 20.27 16.85
C SER A 364 12.85 18.91 16.88
N PRO A 365 13.57 17.78 16.89
CA PRO A 365 12.92 16.46 16.88
C PRO A 365 11.89 16.28 18.02
N GLY A 366 10.61 16.14 17.65
CA GLY A 366 9.46 15.97 18.53
C GLY A 366 8.91 17.24 19.16
N SER A 367 9.42 18.43 18.80
CA SER A 367 8.95 19.70 19.37
C SER A 367 9.48 20.94 18.65
N PHE A 368 8.81 22.07 18.83
CA PHE A 368 9.31 23.37 18.38
C PHE A 368 9.49 24.35 19.54
N SER A 369 10.27 25.40 19.30
CA SER A 369 10.41 26.53 20.22
C SER A 369 10.28 27.86 19.49
N CYS A 370 9.72 28.84 20.19
CA CYS A 370 9.47 30.17 19.66
C CYS A 370 10.22 31.22 20.50
N THR A 371 10.81 32.22 19.85
CA THR A 371 11.45 33.34 20.56
C THR A 371 10.45 34.11 21.45
N PRO A 372 10.88 34.84 22.50
CA PRO A 372 9.98 35.69 23.29
C PRO A 372 9.27 36.76 22.44
N CYS A 373 8.12 37.23 22.92
CA CYS A 373 7.38 38.32 22.27
C CYS A 373 8.20 39.63 22.28
N PRO A 374 8.23 40.38 21.16
CA PRO A 374 8.91 41.68 21.09
C PRO A 374 8.35 42.72 22.08
N ASN A 375 9.12 43.78 22.35
CA ASN A 375 8.63 44.91 23.13
C ASN A 375 7.38 45.53 22.47
N GLY A 376 6.48 46.08 23.29
CA GLY A 376 5.18 46.56 22.82
C GLY A 376 4.17 45.44 22.47
N THR A 377 4.48 44.18 22.76
CA THR A 377 3.58 43.04 22.59
C THR A 377 3.48 42.19 23.86
N SER A 378 2.46 41.34 23.96
CA SER A 378 2.28 40.39 25.07
C SER A 378 1.88 39.01 24.55
N ASP A 379 2.35 37.95 25.21
CA ASP A 379 1.96 36.57 24.88
C ASP A 379 0.44 36.41 25.01
N ASP A 380 -0.19 35.81 24.00
CA ASP A 380 -1.64 35.58 23.96
C ASP A 380 -2.07 34.25 24.58
N GLY A 381 -1.12 33.42 25.02
CA GLY A 381 -1.37 32.09 25.59
C GLY A 381 -1.76 31.03 24.56
N MET A 382 -1.76 31.36 23.26
CA MET A 382 -2.07 30.45 22.15
C MET A 382 -0.86 30.24 21.22
N GLY A 383 0.33 30.69 21.64
CA GLY A 383 1.56 30.57 20.85
C GLY A 383 1.91 31.82 20.04
N GLY A 384 1.04 32.84 20.03
CA GLY A 384 1.26 34.12 19.35
C GLY A 384 1.59 35.28 20.28
N CYS A 385 1.55 36.49 19.74
CA CYS A 385 1.70 37.72 20.51
C CYS A 385 0.60 38.72 20.12
N THR A 386 -0.01 39.36 21.12
CA THR A 386 -0.93 40.49 20.96
C THR A 386 -0.13 41.79 20.89
N ILE A 387 -0.42 42.63 19.89
CA ILE A 387 0.21 43.94 19.71
C ILE A 387 -0.47 44.97 20.63
N ASN A 388 0.28 45.52 21.58
CA ASN A 388 -0.20 46.57 22.49
C ASN A 388 0.26 47.96 22.04
N GLN A 389 1.38 48.03 21.32
CA GLN A 389 1.97 49.25 20.78
C GLN A 389 2.61 48.94 19.42
N SER A 390 2.44 49.82 18.44
CA SER A 390 2.98 49.64 17.09
C SER A 390 3.20 50.97 16.37
N THR A 391 4.15 51.00 15.46
CA THR A 391 4.32 52.07 14.47
C THR A 391 3.56 51.71 13.21
N ARG A 392 2.71 52.61 12.69
CA ARG A 392 1.96 52.32 11.47
C ARG A 392 2.70 52.73 10.21
N VAL A 393 2.49 51.98 9.13
CA VAL A 393 3.09 52.23 7.81
C VAL A 393 2.03 52.10 6.72
N PHE A 394 2.14 52.89 5.66
CA PHE A 394 1.36 52.71 4.44
C PHE A 394 2.12 53.22 3.20
N VAL A 395 1.60 52.91 2.01
CA VAL A 395 2.04 53.51 0.76
C VAL A 395 1.02 54.54 0.27
N THR A 396 1.40 55.73 -0.18
CA THR A 396 0.40 56.74 -0.58
C THR A 396 -0.51 56.26 -1.70
N SER A 397 -1.80 56.61 -1.65
CA SER A 397 -2.76 56.32 -2.73
C SER A 397 -2.52 57.13 -4.00
N GLY A 398 -2.05 58.37 -3.83
CA GLY A 398 -1.59 59.24 -4.90
C GLY A 398 -0.26 58.80 -5.50
N THR A 399 -0.01 59.23 -6.74
CA THR A 399 1.26 59.03 -7.42
C THR A 399 1.88 60.38 -7.79
N TYR A 400 3.19 60.46 -7.70
CA TYR A 400 3.95 61.71 -7.76
C TYR A 400 5.10 61.63 -8.76
N GLN A 401 5.58 62.81 -9.17
CA GLN A 401 6.89 62.98 -9.81
C GLN A 401 7.97 63.17 -8.74
N ALA A 402 9.24 63.21 -9.15
CA ALA A 402 10.37 63.36 -8.24
C ALA A 402 10.47 64.75 -7.55
N ASN A 403 9.84 65.80 -8.10
CA ASN A 403 9.78 67.10 -7.43
C ASN A 403 8.70 67.10 -6.35
N LEU A 404 9.11 66.74 -5.13
CA LEU A 404 8.26 66.67 -3.96
C LEU A 404 8.37 67.94 -3.09
N GLY A 405 9.27 68.86 -3.44
CA GLY A 405 9.61 70.01 -2.60
C GLY A 405 10.63 69.67 -1.50
N GLY A 406 11.47 68.66 -1.73
CA GLY A 406 12.40 68.13 -0.73
C GLY A 406 11.79 67.08 0.20
N VAL A 407 12.59 66.57 1.15
CA VAL A 407 12.14 65.58 2.14
C VAL A 407 10.97 66.13 2.96
N ALA A 408 11.05 67.38 3.41
CA ALA A 408 9.95 68.05 4.13
C ALA A 408 8.64 68.13 3.32
N GLY A 409 8.74 68.25 1.99
CA GLY A 409 7.57 68.22 1.12
C GLY A 409 6.97 66.82 0.98
N ALA A 410 7.82 65.78 0.95
CA ALA A 410 7.38 64.39 1.00
C ALA A 410 6.72 64.04 2.35
N ASP A 411 7.26 64.52 3.47
CA ASP A 411 6.67 64.37 4.80
C ASP A 411 5.29 65.04 4.85
N ALA A 412 5.15 66.25 4.28
CA ALA A 412 3.85 66.93 4.20
C ALA A 412 2.82 66.13 3.37
N ILE A 413 3.26 65.43 2.31
CA ILE A 413 2.39 64.52 1.54
C ILE A 413 1.96 63.33 2.41
N CYS A 414 2.89 62.70 3.14
CA CYS A 414 2.57 61.61 4.05
C CYS A 414 1.60 62.04 5.15
N GLN A 415 1.87 63.17 5.79
CA GLN A 415 1.00 63.75 6.82
C GLN A 415 -0.40 64.07 6.29
N SER A 416 -0.50 64.70 5.11
CA SER A 416 -1.80 65.04 4.52
C SER A 416 -2.61 63.80 4.13
N SER A 417 -1.94 62.76 3.60
CA SER A 417 -2.57 61.48 3.24
C SER A 417 -3.13 60.78 4.50
N ALA A 418 -2.35 60.73 5.58
CA ALA A 418 -2.78 60.15 6.84
C ALA A 418 -3.92 60.93 7.50
N MET A 419 -3.85 62.27 7.49
CA MET A 419 -4.90 63.15 8.02
C MET A 419 -6.22 63.00 7.26
N ALA A 420 -6.17 62.82 5.94
CA ALA A 420 -7.36 62.61 5.11
C ALA A 420 -8.15 61.35 5.49
N GLN A 421 -7.49 60.36 6.09
CA GLN A 421 -8.11 59.12 6.60
C GLN A 421 -8.29 59.13 8.13
N GLY A 422 -7.97 60.24 8.81
CA GLY A 422 -8.13 60.36 10.25
C GLY A 422 -7.18 59.46 11.06
N LEU A 423 -6.04 59.05 10.51
CA LEU A 423 -5.13 58.13 11.18
C LEU A 423 -4.47 58.75 12.43
N GLY A 424 -4.44 60.07 12.58
CA GLY A 424 -3.75 60.75 13.69
C GLY A 424 -2.22 60.57 13.62
N GLY A 425 -1.47 61.07 14.61
CA GLY A 425 -0.01 60.95 14.66
C GLY A 425 0.76 61.87 13.70
N SER A 426 2.09 61.82 13.80
CA SER A 426 3.03 62.49 12.90
C SER A 426 3.52 61.47 11.87
N TRP A 427 3.65 61.88 10.61
CA TRP A 427 4.03 60.98 9.52
C TRP A 427 5.15 61.54 8.67
N SER A 428 6.18 60.73 8.49
CA SER A 428 7.35 61.05 7.70
C SER A 428 7.50 60.08 6.51
N ALA A 429 8.04 60.59 5.42
CA ALA A 429 8.30 59.81 4.22
C ALA A 429 9.61 59.03 4.36
N TRP A 430 9.62 57.77 3.92
CA TRP A 430 10.86 56.99 3.79
C TRP A 430 11.69 57.51 2.61
N LEU A 431 12.32 58.66 2.79
CA LEU A 431 13.00 59.41 1.75
C LEU A 431 14.32 59.99 2.25
N SER A 432 15.40 59.81 1.49
CA SER A 432 16.71 60.40 1.82
C SER A 432 17.13 61.46 0.81
N ASP A 433 17.94 62.42 1.24
CA ASP A 433 18.56 63.43 0.38
C ASP A 433 20.06 63.62 0.68
N GLN A 434 20.75 64.38 -0.17
CA GLN A 434 22.19 64.65 0.00
C GLN A 434 22.47 65.78 0.99
N LEU A 435 21.45 66.34 1.63
CA LEU A 435 21.59 67.36 2.68
C LEU A 435 21.73 66.74 4.08
N GLY A 436 21.71 65.40 4.16
CA GLY A 436 21.87 64.65 5.40
C GLY A 436 20.56 64.14 6.00
N ASN A 437 19.44 64.29 5.29
CA ASN A 437 18.17 63.70 5.71
C ASN A 437 18.10 62.24 5.24
N SER A 438 17.82 61.34 6.18
CA SER A 438 17.49 59.95 5.88
C SER A 438 16.66 59.35 7.01
N PRO A 439 15.91 58.26 6.78
CA PRO A 439 15.19 57.56 7.85
C PRO A 439 16.10 57.15 9.02
N SER A 440 17.33 56.71 8.76
CA SER A 440 18.29 56.36 9.82
C SER A 440 18.76 57.52 10.70
N VAL A 441 18.50 58.77 10.29
CA VAL A 441 18.91 59.99 11.02
C VAL A 441 17.70 60.69 11.61
N ASN A 442 16.60 60.76 10.86
CA ASN A 442 15.47 61.63 11.16
C ASN A 442 14.29 60.90 11.84
N PHE A 443 14.16 59.58 11.68
CA PHE A 443 13.03 58.84 12.27
C PHE A 443 13.28 58.52 13.75
N THR A 444 12.19 58.38 14.51
CA THR A 444 12.26 57.75 15.83
C THR A 444 12.38 56.23 15.67
N HIS A 445 13.43 55.64 16.21
CA HIS A 445 13.66 54.19 16.11
C HIS A 445 12.93 53.45 17.23
N HIS A 446 11.75 52.93 16.91
CA HIS A 446 10.95 52.14 17.85
C HIS A 446 11.40 50.68 17.96
N ASP A 447 11.36 50.13 19.17
CA ASP A 447 11.67 48.72 19.45
C ASP A 447 10.42 47.81 19.45
N HIS A 448 9.26 48.37 19.11
CA HIS A 448 7.99 47.68 18.94
C HIS A 448 7.63 47.46 17.47
N PRO A 449 6.62 46.62 17.15
CA PRO A 449 6.31 46.25 15.78
C PRO A 449 5.95 47.44 14.88
N TYR A 450 6.38 47.34 13.62
CA TYR A 450 5.94 48.16 12.51
C TYR A 450 4.85 47.38 11.78
N VAL A 451 3.65 47.95 11.72
CA VAL A 451 2.46 47.32 11.15
C VAL A 451 1.92 48.19 10.02
N ARG A 452 1.40 47.56 8.98
CA ARG A 452 0.57 48.26 8.02
C ARG A 452 -0.72 48.74 8.67
N VAL A 453 -1.35 49.74 8.06
CA VAL A 453 -2.64 50.27 8.53
C VAL A 453 -3.78 49.22 8.55
N ASP A 454 -3.63 48.08 7.87
CA ASP A 454 -4.55 46.92 7.94
C ASP A 454 -4.18 45.90 9.03
N GLY A 455 -3.15 46.18 9.84
CA GLY A 455 -2.70 45.34 10.95
C GLY A 455 -1.65 44.29 10.57
N GLN A 456 -1.25 44.18 9.30
CA GLN A 456 -0.23 43.22 8.90
C GLN A 456 1.16 43.65 9.38
N VAL A 457 1.88 42.77 10.09
CA VAL A 457 3.23 43.05 10.59
C VAL A 457 4.24 43.12 9.45
N VAL A 458 4.93 44.25 9.34
CA VAL A 458 6.00 44.50 8.38
C VAL A 458 7.37 44.19 8.99
N ALA A 459 7.56 44.56 10.25
CA ALA A 459 8.77 44.27 11.02
C ALA A 459 8.45 44.25 12.52
N ARG A 460 9.26 43.58 13.33
CA ARG A 460 9.07 43.47 14.80
C ARG A 460 9.66 44.62 15.60
N SER A 461 10.58 45.36 15.00
CA SER A 461 11.28 46.51 15.57
C SER A 461 12.03 47.25 14.47
N TRP A 462 12.63 48.40 14.79
CA TRP A 462 13.51 49.12 13.87
C TRP A 462 14.64 48.23 13.37
N THR A 463 15.30 47.50 14.27
CA THR A 463 16.38 46.58 13.93
C THR A 463 15.92 45.50 12.94
N ASP A 464 14.71 44.94 13.10
CA ASP A 464 14.14 43.96 12.16
C ASP A 464 13.85 44.63 10.80
N LEU A 465 13.26 45.84 10.80
CA LEU A 465 12.94 46.62 9.60
C LEU A 465 14.18 46.93 8.77
N THR A 466 15.30 47.27 9.42
CA THR A 466 16.56 47.68 8.78
C THR A 466 17.58 46.55 8.62
N SER A 467 17.25 45.32 9.01
CA SER A 467 18.16 44.17 8.91
C SER A 467 18.39 43.68 7.48
N GLY A 468 17.57 44.16 6.53
CA GLY A 468 17.64 43.86 5.11
C GLY A 468 16.26 43.66 4.52
N GLY A 469 15.65 42.50 4.78
CA GLY A 469 14.29 42.17 4.34
C GLY A 469 13.23 42.53 5.38
N ILE A 470 11.98 42.63 4.93
CA ILE A 470 10.78 42.85 5.74
C ILE A 470 9.88 41.60 5.69
N ARG A 471 8.99 41.45 6.67
CA ARG A 471 8.12 40.27 6.82
C ARG A 471 6.90 40.30 5.91
N ALA A 472 6.45 41.50 5.55
CA ALA A 472 5.34 41.71 4.65
C ALA A 472 5.60 42.93 3.77
N ARG A 473 5.17 42.86 2.52
CA ARG A 473 5.25 43.94 1.55
C ARG A 473 4.42 45.15 2.01
N ILE A 474 4.88 46.36 1.70
CA ILE A 474 4.19 47.61 2.05
C ILE A 474 3.34 48.06 0.84
N ASP A 475 2.23 47.36 0.60
CA ASP A 475 1.36 47.59 -0.57
C ASP A 475 -0.05 48.09 -0.23
N VAL A 476 -0.30 48.47 1.03
CA VAL A 476 -1.59 48.99 1.46
C VAL A 476 -1.55 50.49 1.65
N MET A 477 -2.58 51.15 1.10
CA MET A 477 -2.75 52.59 1.11
C MET A 477 -3.29 53.10 2.44
N GLU A 478 -3.22 54.41 2.66
CA GLU A 478 -3.71 55.07 3.88
C GLU A 478 -5.17 54.74 4.22
N ASN A 479 -5.98 54.38 3.22
CA ASN A 479 -7.39 54.02 3.38
C ASN A 479 -7.62 52.51 3.65
N GLY A 480 -6.54 51.73 3.82
CA GLY A 480 -6.59 50.28 4.06
C GLY A 480 -6.79 49.42 2.80
N ALA A 481 -6.95 50.02 1.61
CA ALA A 481 -7.04 49.26 0.37
C ALA A 481 -5.65 48.92 -0.20
N GLN A 482 -5.51 47.77 -0.85
CA GLN A 482 -4.29 47.46 -1.60
C GLN A 482 -4.11 48.41 -2.78
N ALA A 483 -2.90 48.95 -2.93
CA ALA A 483 -2.55 49.77 -4.07
C ALA A 483 -2.51 48.93 -5.35
N THR A 484 -3.17 49.43 -6.39
CA THR A 484 -3.18 48.83 -7.73
C THR A 484 -2.40 49.72 -8.71
N GLY A 485 -1.93 49.13 -9.81
CA GLY A 485 -1.21 49.86 -10.86
C GLY A 485 0.30 49.96 -10.62
N GLN A 486 0.84 51.16 -10.42
CA GLN A 486 2.29 51.38 -10.32
C GLN A 486 2.86 50.85 -9.00
N PHE A 487 3.88 49.98 -9.12
CA PHE A 487 4.51 49.28 -8.00
C PHE A 487 5.84 49.88 -7.50
N LEU A 488 6.18 51.10 -7.95
CA LEU A 488 7.43 51.76 -7.59
C LEU A 488 7.18 52.87 -6.59
N VAL A 489 8.03 52.90 -5.57
CA VAL A 489 7.99 53.89 -4.50
C VAL A 489 9.29 54.68 -4.55
N THR A 490 9.22 56.01 -4.62
CA THR A 490 10.45 56.80 -4.58
C THR A 490 10.99 56.84 -3.16
N SER A 491 12.28 56.53 -2.99
CA SER A 491 12.90 56.38 -1.66
C SER A 491 14.25 57.08 -1.52
N GLY A 492 15.14 57.02 -2.50
CA GLY A 492 16.52 57.50 -2.27
C GLY A 492 17.25 56.80 -1.13
N THR A 493 16.71 55.70 -0.58
CA THR A 493 17.10 55.14 0.72
C THR A 493 17.38 53.65 0.56
N ASN A 494 18.43 53.15 1.20
CA ASN A 494 18.74 51.74 1.32
C ASN A 494 17.84 51.06 2.37
N ALA A 495 17.76 49.73 2.36
CA ALA A 495 16.97 48.99 3.34
C ALA A 495 17.39 49.23 4.80
N ASP A 496 18.66 49.61 5.04
CA ASP A 496 19.18 49.95 6.37
C ASP A 496 18.80 51.37 6.84
N GLY A 497 17.99 52.11 6.06
CA GLY A 497 17.56 53.47 6.34
C GLY A 497 18.57 54.55 5.96
N THR A 498 19.75 54.18 5.45
CA THR A 498 20.76 55.14 5.00
C THR A 498 20.49 55.64 3.59
N MET A 499 21.05 56.81 3.25
CA MET A 499 20.93 57.36 1.90
C MET A 499 21.56 56.42 0.85
N ALA A 500 20.79 56.12 -0.20
CA ALA A 500 21.28 55.37 -1.36
C ALA A 500 22.23 56.22 -2.22
N THR A 501 23.24 55.57 -2.80
CA THR A 501 24.19 56.25 -3.69
C THR A 501 23.70 56.21 -5.14
N VAL A 502 23.92 57.30 -5.86
CA VAL A 502 23.59 57.40 -7.29
C VAL A 502 24.87 57.68 -8.11
N PRO A 503 25.02 57.09 -9.31
CA PRO A 503 26.22 57.24 -10.13
C PRO A 503 26.46 58.65 -10.67
N PHE A 504 25.44 59.50 -10.76
CA PHE A 504 25.54 60.92 -11.12
C PHE A 504 24.29 61.68 -10.65
N GLY A 505 24.39 63.01 -10.49
CA GLY A 505 23.28 63.86 -10.02
C GLY A 505 23.09 63.86 -8.50
N GLN A 506 22.00 64.47 -8.03
CA GLN A 506 21.72 64.70 -6.61
C GLN A 506 20.36 64.17 -6.15
N LEU A 507 20.00 62.90 -6.38
CA LEU A 507 18.67 62.35 -6.02
C LEU A 507 17.52 63.29 -6.43
N CYS A 508 17.43 63.58 -7.74
CA CYS A 508 16.47 64.53 -8.30
C CYS A 508 16.56 65.96 -7.69
N GLY A 509 17.78 66.41 -7.41
CA GLY A 509 18.09 67.73 -6.87
C GLY A 509 17.59 67.87 -5.46
N ASN A 510 17.79 66.84 -4.63
CA ASN A 510 17.17 66.67 -3.33
C ASN A 510 15.65 66.77 -3.44
N TRP A 511 15.06 66.11 -4.44
CA TRP A 511 13.62 66.05 -4.69
C TRP A 511 12.96 67.41 -4.98
N THR A 512 13.69 68.33 -5.62
CA THR A 512 13.20 69.68 -5.97
C THR A 512 13.04 69.92 -7.47
N ASN A 513 13.40 68.95 -8.32
CA ASN A 513 13.25 69.07 -9.77
C ASN A 513 12.87 67.75 -10.45
N THR A 514 12.55 67.83 -11.74
CA THR A 514 12.17 66.69 -12.61
C THR A 514 13.08 66.57 -13.83
N SER A 515 14.34 66.98 -13.69
CA SER A 515 15.31 66.98 -14.79
C SER A 515 15.57 65.57 -15.30
N SER A 516 15.51 65.38 -16.62
CA SER A 516 15.88 64.10 -17.25
C SER A 516 17.38 63.78 -17.14
N GLY A 517 18.21 64.73 -16.70
CA GLY A 517 19.64 64.54 -16.45
C GLY A 517 19.99 64.05 -15.04
N GLU A 518 18.98 63.92 -14.17
CA GLU A 518 19.15 63.43 -12.81
C GLU A 518 18.45 62.11 -12.60
N ILE A 519 18.89 61.39 -11.56
CA ILE A 519 18.37 60.08 -11.20
C ILE A 519 17.97 60.04 -9.73
N GLY A 520 16.88 59.31 -9.47
CA GLY A 520 16.42 58.92 -8.15
C GLY A 520 16.58 57.41 -7.96
N VAL A 521 16.35 56.95 -6.73
CA VAL A 521 16.28 55.53 -6.37
C VAL A 521 14.86 55.20 -5.94
N ALA A 522 14.34 54.07 -6.41
CA ALA A 522 13.02 53.57 -6.06
C ALA A 522 13.10 52.21 -5.37
N GLY A 523 12.19 51.98 -4.43
CA GLY A 523 11.87 50.67 -3.86
C GLY A 523 10.69 50.01 -4.58
N GLY A 524 10.55 48.70 -4.39
CA GLY A 524 9.43 47.91 -4.90
C GLY A 524 8.40 47.61 -3.82
N MET A 525 7.16 48.10 -3.97
CA MET A 525 6.09 47.88 -2.97
C MET A 525 5.64 46.43 -2.82
N THR A 526 6.01 45.56 -3.75
CA THR A 526 5.72 44.12 -3.72
C THR A 526 6.89 43.28 -3.20
N SER A 527 8.04 43.89 -2.97
CA SER A 527 9.25 43.20 -2.52
C SER A 527 9.28 43.08 -1.00
N VAL A 528 9.92 42.00 -0.54
CA VAL A 528 10.17 41.73 0.89
C VAL A 528 11.65 41.55 1.20
N ASP A 529 12.51 41.40 0.19
CA ASP A 529 13.96 41.49 0.35
C ASP A 529 14.41 42.96 0.33
N VAL A 530 15.73 43.20 0.37
CA VAL A 530 16.33 44.57 0.36
C VAL A 530 15.80 45.51 -0.74
N SER A 531 15.24 44.96 -1.82
CA SER A 531 14.66 45.75 -2.90
C SER A 531 13.34 46.44 -2.54
N TRP A 532 12.74 46.13 -1.38
CA TRP A 532 11.57 46.85 -0.87
C TRP A 532 11.85 48.35 -0.77
N SER A 533 13.08 48.70 -0.39
CA SER A 533 13.56 50.07 -0.20
C SER A 533 14.38 50.58 -1.39
N ASN A 534 15.24 49.72 -1.95
CA ASN A 534 16.14 50.06 -3.05
C ASN A 534 16.17 48.95 -4.11
N LEU A 535 15.23 49.02 -5.06
CA LEU A 535 15.13 48.12 -6.21
C LEU A 535 16.03 48.56 -7.37
N GLY A 536 16.24 49.88 -7.53
CA GLY A 536 17.08 50.42 -8.59
C GLY A 536 16.88 51.90 -8.84
N THR A 537 17.56 52.42 -9.86
CA THR A 537 17.54 53.83 -10.23
C THR A 537 16.54 54.14 -11.34
N TYR A 538 16.09 55.38 -11.40
CA TYR A 538 15.19 55.88 -12.44
C TYR A 538 15.46 57.37 -12.75
N PHE A 539 15.08 57.83 -13.95
CA PHE A 539 15.21 59.25 -14.32
C PHE A 539 14.09 60.11 -13.72
N CYS A 540 14.44 61.28 -13.17
CA CYS A 540 13.53 62.11 -12.38
C CYS A 540 12.34 62.72 -13.15
N ASN A 541 12.37 62.66 -14.48
CA ASN A 541 11.25 63.08 -15.33
C ASN A 541 10.13 62.02 -15.45
N ARG A 542 10.31 60.83 -14.85
CA ARG A 542 9.29 59.78 -14.83
C ARG A 542 8.22 60.07 -13.79
N GLU A 543 6.99 59.74 -14.14
CA GLU A 543 5.79 59.87 -13.29
C GLU A 543 5.38 58.54 -12.64
N GLY A 544 4.47 58.65 -11.67
CA GLY A 544 3.69 57.52 -11.16
C GLY A 544 4.23 56.91 -9.85
N PHE A 545 5.23 57.51 -9.21
CA PHE A 545 5.84 56.93 -8.01
C PHE A 545 4.98 57.20 -6.77
N ARG A 546 4.90 56.22 -5.88
CA ARG A 546 4.27 56.39 -4.57
C ARG A 546 5.33 56.75 -3.52
N LEU A 547 4.90 56.99 -2.29
CA LEU A 547 5.76 57.20 -1.12
C LEU A 547 5.42 56.18 -0.04
N TYR A 548 6.42 55.62 0.65
CA TYR A 548 6.18 54.96 1.92
C TYR A 548 6.10 56.02 3.02
N CYS A 549 5.06 55.93 3.84
CA CYS A 549 4.82 56.82 4.96
C CYS A 549 4.85 56.01 6.25
N PHE A 550 5.65 56.46 7.20
CA PHE A 550 5.83 55.86 8.51
C PHE A 550 5.37 56.84 9.58
N GLU A 551 4.71 56.33 10.60
CA GLU A 551 4.36 57.09 11.79
C GLU A 551 5.61 57.32 12.67
N ASP A 552 5.80 58.53 13.18
CA ASP A 552 6.94 58.91 14.04
C ASP A 552 6.74 58.63 15.52
#